data_AF-A0A8T5LTA6-F1
#
_entry.id   AF-A0A8T5LTA6-F1
#
_cell.length_a   1.000
_cell.length_b   1.000
_cell.length_c   1.000
_cell.angle_alpha   90.00
_cell.angle_beta   90.00
_cell.angle_gamma   90.00
#
_symmetry.space_group_name_H-M   'P 1'
#
loop_
_entity.id
_entity.type
_entity.pdbx_description
1 polymer ?
#
loop_
_entity_poly.entity_id
_entity_poly.type
_entity_poly.pdbx_seq_one_letter_code
_entity_poly.pdbx_strand_id
1 'polypeptide(L)'
;MIIASDIAELEADLANYPEIFLKNGLLNGYIVVGDNAPSSDVIAAVDIAESISPSEMHISKLASEINDPYNTNLIVIGNGCNNVISRKLLGNPSDCNEYFDSGEARLKMYEHDGHYQLLVAGYGEKETRYAANILANWKYYDLKGDEMKIYLNKTETKIEVENELQYVSPSNETMEYVVEPTETSPKVPAETAACNGCNVDGSCIPFGTRLVEDGEPRYCDITRSLAAQKAKTEMCQNNYECTTNQCNDGVCGSLSEDLKETKGMLSKVLDWLSRIFGKG
;
A
#
# COMPACT_ATOMS: atom_id res chain seq x y z
N MET A 1 14.12 49.35 -0.60
CA MET A 1 13.85 48.33 0.43
C MET A 1 12.84 47.39 -0.20
N ILE A 2 13.31 46.30 -0.80
CA ILE A 2 12.42 45.31 -1.44
C ILE A 2 11.83 44.52 -0.28
N ILE A 3 10.52 44.60 -0.16
CA ILE A 3 9.71 43.80 0.76
C ILE A 3 9.89 42.35 0.30
N ALA A 4 10.59 41.54 1.10
CA ALA A 4 10.57 40.10 0.94
C ALA A 4 9.10 39.69 1.07
N SER A 5 8.53 39.17 -0.01
CA SER A 5 7.22 38.54 0.06
C SER A 5 7.38 37.32 0.97
N ASP A 6 6.72 37.34 2.12
CA ASP A 6 6.60 36.18 2.99
C ASP A 6 5.92 35.06 2.20
N ILE A 7 6.73 34.16 1.63
CA ILE A 7 6.24 32.86 1.19
C ILE A 7 6.12 32.09 2.49
N ALA A 8 4.89 31.89 2.96
CA ALA A 8 4.64 31.03 4.11
C ALA A 8 5.16 29.63 3.79
N GLU A 9 6.28 29.26 4.40
CA GLU A 9 6.82 27.92 4.36
C GLU A 9 5.84 27.02 5.11
N LEU A 10 5.35 25.97 4.45
CA LEU A 10 4.42 25.04 5.09
C LEU A 10 5.18 24.28 6.16
N GLU A 11 4.69 24.27 7.40
CA GLU A 11 5.29 23.38 8.41
C GLU A 11 5.12 21.91 7.99
N ALA A 12 6.05 21.05 8.39
CA ALA A 12 5.97 19.60 8.20
C ALA A 12 4.85 19.01 9.08
N ASP A 13 3.61 19.22 8.65
CA ASP A 13 2.41 18.74 9.29
C ASP A 13 1.63 17.86 8.29
N LEU A 14 1.18 16.71 8.76
CA LEU A 14 0.36 15.77 8.00
C LEU A 14 -0.98 16.38 7.54
N ALA A 15 -1.45 17.45 8.18
CA ALA A 15 -2.63 18.21 7.75
C ALA A 15 -2.44 18.94 6.42
N ASN A 16 -1.18 19.14 6.01
CA ASN A 16 -0.84 19.74 4.71
C ASN A 16 -0.73 18.69 3.59
N TYR A 17 -1.05 17.42 3.87
CA TYR A 17 -1.08 16.37 2.86
C TYR A 17 -2.45 16.36 2.14
N PRO A 18 -2.47 16.25 0.79
CA PRO A 18 -1.32 16.04 -0.11
C PRO A 18 -0.71 17.35 -0.66
N GLU A 19 -1.25 18.51 -0.33
CA GLU A 19 -0.93 19.81 -0.94
C GLU A 19 0.57 20.12 -0.94
N ILE A 20 1.27 19.77 0.14
CA ILE A 20 2.72 19.99 0.29
C ILE A 20 3.57 19.24 -0.74
N PHE A 21 3.02 18.16 -1.29
CA PHE A 21 3.62 17.36 -2.35
C PHE A 21 3.14 17.77 -3.74
N LEU A 22 2.24 18.74 -3.88
CA LEU A 22 1.67 19.13 -5.17
C LEU A 22 2.19 20.49 -5.63
N LYS A 23 2.52 20.60 -6.93
CA LYS A 23 2.80 21.87 -7.62
C LYS A 23 1.97 21.93 -8.89
N ASN A 24 1.10 22.94 -8.98
CA ASN A 24 0.14 23.08 -10.08
C ASN A 24 -0.76 21.85 -10.26
N GLY A 25 -1.12 21.18 -9.16
CA GLY A 25 -1.94 19.96 -9.17
C GLY A 25 -1.21 18.69 -9.62
N LEU A 26 0.10 18.77 -9.89
CA LEU A 26 0.94 17.63 -10.21
C LEU A 26 1.85 17.28 -9.03
N LEU A 27 2.17 16.00 -8.86
CA LEU A 27 3.13 15.58 -7.85
C LEU A 27 4.50 16.24 -8.10
N ASN A 28 4.96 17.01 -7.12
CA ASN A 28 6.27 17.61 -7.07
C ASN A 28 7.15 16.82 -6.10
N GLY A 29 7.65 15.68 -6.57
CA GLY A 29 8.44 14.75 -5.77
C GLY A 29 8.44 13.34 -6.35
N TYR A 30 8.89 12.37 -5.54
CA TYR A 30 8.88 10.96 -5.90
C TYR A 30 8.21 10.11 -4.83
N ILE A 31 7.53 9.06 -5.26
CA ILE A 31 7.13 7.97 -4.38
C ILE A 31 8.25 6.93 -4.40
N VAL A 32 8.81 6.59 -3.25
CA VAL A 32 10.01 5.77 -3.16
C VAL A 32 9.70 4.46 -2.46
N VAL A 33 10.03 3.35 -3.11
CA VAL A 33 10.01 2.03 -2.50
C VAL A 33 11.44 1.49 -2.36
N GLY A 34 11.65 0.58 -1.42
CA GLY A 34 12.94 -0.08 -1.24
C GLY A 34 13.33 -0.96 -2.43
N ASP A 35 14.63 -1.12 -2.67
CA ASP A 35 15.16 -2.01 -3.72
C ASP A 35 14.77 -3.49 -3.51
N ASN A 36 14.59 -3.87 -2.24
CA ASN A 36 14.11 -5.19 -1.82
C ASN A 36 12.70 -5.10 -1.21
N ALA A 37 11.92 -4.11 -1.62
CA ALA A 37 10.57 -3.94 -1.12
C ALA A 37 9.68 -5.16 -1.49
N PRO A 38 8.85 -5.65 -0.56
CA PRO A 38 7.84 -6.64 -0.86
C PRO A 38 6.80 -6.06 -1.83
N SER A 39 6.08 -6.93 -2.53
CA SER A 39 5.05 -6.50 -3.48
C SER A 39 3.95 -5.65 -2.84
N SER A 40 3.71 -5.82 -1.54
CA SER A 40 2.76 -5.03 -0.76
C SER A 40 3.10 -3.53 -0.73
N ASP A 41 4.39 -3.18 -0.65
CA ASP A 41 4.88 -1.80 -0.67
C ASP A 41 4.75 -1.18 -2.07
N VAL A 42 4.94 -1.98 -3.13
CA VAL A 42 4.74 -1.53 -4.52
C VAL A 42 3.27 -1.21 -4.79
N ILE A 43 2.35 -2.06 -4.31
CA ILE A 43 0.91 -1.78 -4.42
C ILE A 43 0.55 -0.54 -3.56
N ALA A 44 1.17 -0.36 -2.39
CA ALA A 44 0.99 0.84 -1.58
C ALA A 44 1.39 2.12 -2.33
N ALA A 45 2.49 2.08 -3.08
CA ALA A 45 2.90 3.20 -3.93
C ALA A 45 1.85 3.55 -4.98
N VAL A 46 1.25 2.53 -5.63
CA VAL A 46 0.20 2.73 -6.63
C VAL A 46 -1.05 3.35 -6.02
N ASP A 47 -1.55 2.83 -4.89
CA ASP A 47 -2.75 3.39 -4.26
C ASP A 47 -2.56 4.86 -3.85
N ILE A 48 -1.40 5.19 -3.28
CA ILE A 48 -1.07 6.57 -2.90
C ILE A 48 -0.98 7.45 -4.16
N ALA A 49 -0.28 6.99 -5.20
CA ALA A 49 -0.16 7.69 -6.48
C ALA A 49 -1.54 8.02 -7.08
N GLU A 50 -2.42 7.02 -7.16
CA GLU A 50 -3.77 7.17 -7.71
C GLU A 50 -4.62 8.14 -6.87
N SER A 51 -4.42 8.18 -5.55
CA SER A 51 -5.18 9.05 -4.67
C SER A 51 -4.84 10.54 -4.79
N ILE A 52 -3.62 10.88 -5.23
CA ILE A 52 -3.13 12.28 -5.29
C ILE A 52 -2.99 12.83 -6.70
N SER A 53 -2.61 12.00 -7.68
CA SER A 53 -2.31 12.46 -9.04
C SER A 53 -2.60 11.36 -10.07
N PRO A 54 -3.87 11.13 -10.43
CA PRO A 54 -4.29 10.01 -11.28
C PRO A 54 -3.78 10.07 -12.72
N SER A 55 -3.21 11.20 -13.17
CA SER A 55 -2.90 11.45 -14.58
C SER A 55 -1.46 11.20 -15.01
N GLU A 56 -0.50 10.96 -14.10
CA GLU A 56 0.92 10.75 -14.45
C GLU A 56 1.59 9.64 -13.61
N MET A 57 1.80 8.46 -14.21
CA MET A 57 2.30 7.24 -13.55
C MET A 57 3.84 7.10 -13.56
N HIS A 58 4.59 8.19 -13.78
CA HIS A 58 6.07 8.17 -13.85
C HIS A 58 6.74 8.74 -12.59
N ILE A 59 6.17 8.46 -11.42
CA ILE A 59 6.54 9.12 -10.16
C ILE A 59 7.23 8.19 -9.14
N SER A 60 7.31 6.89 -9.44
CA SER A 60 7.91 5.91 -8.55
C SER A 60 9.40 5.73 -8.84
N LYS A 61 10.21 5.71 -7.77
CA LYS A 61 11.65 5.39 -7.81
C LYS A 61 12.02 4.32 -6.81
N LEU A 62 13.08 3.60 -7.09
CA LEU A 62 13.76 2.77 -6.12
C LEU A 62 14.59 3.64 -5.17
N ALA A 63 14.73 3.18 -3.93
CA ALA A 63 15.53 3.85 -2.92
C ALA A 63 16.98 4.09 -3.37
N SER A 64 17.58 3.17 -4.14
CA SER A 64 18.94 3.34 -4.69
C SER A 64 19.08 4.40 -5.78
N GLU A 65 17.98 4.83 -6.41
CA GLU A 65 17.98 5.90 -7.41
C GLU A 65 17.96 7.30 -6.79
N ILE A 66 17.79 7.37 -5.47
CA ILE A 66 17.79 8.62 -4.70
C ILE A 66 19.16 8.81 -4.06
N ASN A 67 19.94 9.73 -4.63
CA ASN A 67 21.27 10.06 -4.13
C ASN A 67 21.23 10.69 -2.73
N ASP A 68 20.41 11.73 -2.58
CA ASP A 68 20.21 12.47 -1.33
C ASP A 68 18.71 12.64 -1.07
N PRO A 69 18.17 12.02 -0.01
CA PRO A 69 16.74 12.08 0.26
C PRO A 69 16.26 13.44 0.78
N TYR A 70 17.17 14.34 1.17
CA TYR A 70 16.79 15.62 1.78
C TYR A 70 16.68 16.77 0.76
N ASN A 71 17.13 16.57 -0.48
CA ASN A 71 17.11 17.61 -1.53
C ASN A 71 15.91 17.50 -2.48
N THR A 72 14.89 16.74 -2.10
CA THR A 72 13.68 16.59 -2.90
C THR A 72 12.52 16.13 -2.03
N ASN A 73 11.31 16.35 -2.51
CA ASN A 73 10.12 15.88 -1.82
C ASN A 73 9.93 14.38 -2.06
N LEU A 74 9.74 13.61 -1.00
CA LEU A 74 9.61 12.16 -1.06
C LEU A 74 8.41 11.65 -0.27
N ILE A 75 7.69 10.69 -0.83
CA ILE A 75 6.80 9.81 -0.07
C ILE A 75 7.48 8.44 -0.04
N VAL A 76 8.06 8.09 1.11
CA VAL A 76 8.93 6.92 1.26
C VAL A 76 8.16 5.79 1.93
N ILE A 77 8.00 4.68 1.21
CA ILE A 77 7.18 3.54 1.64
C ILE A 77 8.09 2.38 2.03
N GLY A 78 7.77 1.76 3.16
CA GLY A 78 8.50 0.62 3.71
C GLY A 78 9.42 1.01 4.87
N ASN A 79 9.79 0.03 5.69
CA ASN A 79 10.61 0.24 6.87
C ASN A 79 12.11 0.29 6.56
N GLY A 80 12.94 0.59 7.56
CA GLY A 80 14.38 0.69 7.37
C GLY A 80 15.09 -0.61 6.98
N CYS A 81 14.42 -1.77 7.09
CA CYS A 81 15.01 -3.07 6.79
C CYS A 81 15.07 -3.34 5.28
N ASN A 82 14.05 -2.88 4.55
CA ASN A 82 13.93 -3.09 3.10
C ASN A 82 14.09 -1.78 2.30
N ASN A 83 14.03 -0.61 2.95
CA ASN A 83 14.19 0.70 2.32
C ASN A 83 15.31 1.52 3.01
N VAL A 84 16.41 1.73 2.28
CA VAL A 84 17.58 2.47 2.79
C VAL A 84 17.31 3.95 3.04
N ILE A 85 16.33 4.55 2.35
CA ILE A 85 15.93 5.93 2.60
C ILE A 85 15.14 6.03 3.91
N SER A 86 14.18 5.13 4.14
CA SER A 86 13.46 5.06 5.43
C SER A 86 14.44 4.94 6.60
N ARG A 87 15.47 4.09 6.48
CA ARG A 87 16.52 3.97 7.51
C ARG A 87 17.27 5.27 7.75
N LYS A 88 17.60 6.04 6.70
CA LYS A 88 18.26 7.34 6.82
C LYS A 88 17.37 8.36 7.54
N LEU A 89 16.10 8.45 7.17
CA LEU A 89 15.12 9.34 7.81
C LEU A 89 14.91 9.02 9.30
N LEU A 90 15.04 7.74 9.66
CA LEU A 90 14.98 7.26 11.05
C LEU A 90 16.32 7.43 11.82
N GLY A 91 17.32 8.10 11.25
CA GLY A 91 18.61 8.35 11.92
C GLY A 91 19.61 7.19 11.84
N ASN A 92 19.43 6.25 10.91
CA ASN A 92 20.26 5.06 10.72
C ASN A 92 20.40 4.18 11.98
N PRO A 93 19.29 3.71 12.57
CA PRO A 93 19.35 2.80 13.70
C PRO A 93 20.04 1.48 13.31
N SER A 94 20.69 0.85 14.28
CA SER A 94 21.30 -0.47 14.07
C SER A 94 20.25 -1.56 13.91
N ASP A 95 19.14 -1.44 14.64
CA ASP A 95 17.92 -2.22 14.45
C ASP A 95 16.89 -1.41 13.65
N CYS A 96 16.55 -1.86 12.45
CA CYS A 96 15.59 -1.18 11.59
C CYS A 96 14.16 -1.14 12.15
N ASN A 97 13.86 -1.94 13.17
CA ASN A 97 12.58 -1.95 13.88
C ASN A 97 12.61 -1.21 15.22
N GLU A 98 13.71 -0.54 15.57
CA GLU A 98 13.86 0.19 16.85
C GLU A 98 12.70 1.17 17.14
N TYR A 99 12.09 1.71 16.08
CA TYR A 99 11.00 2.67 16.14
C TYR A 99 9.61 2.08 15.95
N PHE A 100 9.46 0.76 15.88
CA PHE A 100 8.18 0.12 15.63
C PHE A 100 7.92 -1.00 16.63
N ASP A 101 6.81 -0.91 17.37
CA ASP A 101 6.30 -2.06 18.10
C ASP A 101 5.50 -3.00 17.18
N SER A 102 5.35 -4.26 17.58
CA SER A 102 4.56 -5.22 16.80
C SER A 102 3.10 -4.76 16.67
N GLY A 103 2.62 -4.63 15.43
CA GLY A 103 1.29 -4.11 15.12
C GLY A 103 1.24 -2.59 14.98
N GLU A 104 2.36 -1.89 15.07
CA GLU A 104 2.45 -0.45 14.88
C GLU A 104 2.83 -0.08 13.44
N ALA A 105 2.20 0.97 12.91
CA ALA A 105 2.60 1.71 11.73
C ALA A 105 2.75 3.20 12.05
N ARG A 106 3.46 3.94 11.20
CA ARG A 106 3.71 5.37 11.34
C ARG A 106 3.56 6.08 10.00
N LEU A 107 2.94 7.25 10.07
CA LEU A 107 3.09 8.33 9.10
C LEU A 107 3.94 9.39 9.79
N LYS A 108 5.09 9.75 9.21
CA LYS A 108 5.97 10.76 9.81
C LYS A 108 6.49 11.72 8.76
N MET A 109 6.22 13.00 8.94
CA MET A 109 6.70 14.08 8.11
C MET A 109 8.06 14.56 8.61
N TYR A 110 8.93 14.88 7.67
CA TYR A 110 10.21 15.53 7.89
C TYR A 110 10.30 16.74 6.95
N GLU A 111 11.03 17.76 7.37
CA GLU A 111 11.37 18.92 6.54
C GLU A 111 12.89 19.13 6.60
N HIS A 112 13.46 19.45 5.44
CA HIS A 112 14.85 19.85 5.30
C HIS A 112 15.02 20.84 4.15
N ASP A 113 15.47 22.06 4.46
CA ASP A 113 15.77 23.11 3.49
C ASP A 113 14.64 23.35 2.47
N GLY A 114 13.38 23.30 2.92
CA GLY A 114 12.18 23.49 2.11
C GLY A 114 11.73 22.26 1.32
N HIS A 115 12.31 21.09 1.60
CA HIS A 115 11.91 19.79 1.04
C HIS A 115 11.27 18.90 2.10
N TYR A 116 10.22 18.18 1.71
CA TYR A 116 9.43 17.37 2.64
C TYR A 116 9.58 15.88 2.38
N GLN A 117 9.79 15.10 3.42
CA GLN A 117 9.80 13.64 3.32
C GLN A 117 8.70 13.06 4.21
N LEU A 118 7.80 12.28 3.62
CA LEU A 118 6.77 11.54 4.34
C LEU A 118 7.16 10.08 4.40
N LEU A 119 7.51 9.60 5.59
CA LEU A 119 7.70 8.19 5.87
C LEU A 119 6.34 7.50 6.06
N VAL A 120 6.12 6.43 5.30
CA VAL A 120 4.95 5.53 5.39
C VAL A 120 5.47 4.13 5.66
N ALA A 121 5.51 3.74 6.93
CA ALA A 121 6.16 2.50 7.33
C ALA A 121 5.46 1.87 8.54
N GLY A 122 5.50 0.55 8.64
CA GLY A 122 5.15 -0.14 9.87
C GLY A 122 6.11 -1.27 10.21
N TYR A 123 5.83 -1.93 11.32
CA TYR A 123 6.63 -3.04 11.83
C TYR A 123 6.84 -4.14 10.78
N GLY A 124 5.79 -4.45 10.01
CA GLY A 124 5.83 -5.38 8.89
C GLY A 124 5.00 -4.90 7.71
N GLU A 125 4.91 -5.76 6.70
CA GLU A 125 4.20 -5.48 5.45
C GLU A 125 2.72 -5.11 5.65
N LYS A 126 2.07 -5.79 6.60
CA LYS A 126 0.65 -5.58 6.89
C LYS A 126 0.42 -4.18 7.47
N GLU A 127 1.26 -3.78 8.42
CA GLU A 127 1.22 -2.48 9.07
C GLU A 127 1.54 -1.35 8.08
N THR A 128 2.59 -1.50 7.26
CA THR A 128 2.92 -0.55 6.19
C THR A 128 1.77 -0.38 5.20
N ARG A 129 1.18 -1.49 4.74
CA ARG A 129 0.04 -1.47 3.81
C ARG A 129 -1.16 -0.75 4.40
N TYR A 130 -1.38 -0.91 5.70
CA TYR A 130 -2.47 -0.24 6.41
C TYR A 130 -2.24 1.27 6.54
N ALA A 131 -1.03 1.71 6.90
CA ALA A 131 -0.67 3.12 6.91
C ALA A 131 -0.82 3.76 5.52
N ALA A 132 -0.37 3.07 4.46
CA ALA A 132 -0.55 3.53 3.10
C ALA A 132 -2.02 3.65 2.70
N ASN A 133 -2.89 2.73 3.16
CA ASN A 133 -4.32 2.80 2.91
C ASN A 133 -4.97 4.02 3.60
N ILE A 134 -4.59 4.33 4.84
CA ILE A 134 -5.03 5.55 5.53
C ILE A 134 -4.62 6.78 4.72
N LEU A 135 -3.35 6.84 4.30
CA LEU A 135 -2.83 7.98 3.55
C LEU A 135 -3.52 8.13 2.17
N ALA A 136 -3.74 7.04 1.45
CA ALA A 136 -4.47 7.06 0.17
C ALA A 136 -5.95 7.49 0.34
N ASN A 137 -6.49 7.33 1.53
CA ASN A 137 -7.86 7.70 1.89
C ASN A 137 -7.90 8.92 2.82
N TRP A 138 -6.87 9.77 2.78
CA TRP A 138 -6.65 10.90 3.69
C TRP A 138 -7.89 11.78 3.93
N LYS A 139 -8.77 11.94 2.94
CA LYS A 139 -10.03 12.73 3.08
C LYS A 139 -10.96 12.25 4.19
N TYR A 140 -10.82 11.00 4.63
CA TYR A 140 -11.63 10.39 5.70
C TYR A 140 -10.91 10.37 7.05
N TYR A 141 -9.69 10.89 7.11
CA TYR A 141 -8.86 10.88 8.31
C TYR A 141 -8.38 12.29 8.62
N ASP A 142 -8.40 12.66 9.89
CA ASP A 142 -7.92 13.96 10.36
C ASP A 142 -6.39 13.94 10.53
N LEU A 143 -5.66 13.80 9.42
CA LEU A 143 -4.19 13.74 9.42
C LEU A 143 -3.61 15.03 10.01
N LYS A 144 -2.82 14.94 11.08
CA LYS A 144 -2.29 16.10 11.82
C LYS A 144 -0.96 15.80 12.49
N GLY A 145 -0.20 16.86 12.74
CA GLY A 145 1.11 16.82 13.39
C GLY A 145 2.21 16.31 12.48
N ASP A 146 3.43 16.28 12.98
CA ASP A 146 4.60 15.75 12.29
C ASP A 146 4.67 14.22 12.33
N GLU A 147 4.01 13.58 13.30
CA GLU A 147 3.97 12.13 13.44
C GLU A 147 2.58 11.62 13.86
N MET A 148 2.15 10.56 13.18
CA MET A 148 0.95 9.78 13.51
C MET A 148 1.32 8.31 13.63
N LYS A 149 1.12 7.74 14.83
CA LYS A 149 1.23 6.30 15.07
C LYS A 149 -0.13 5.64 14.90
N ILE A 150 -0.13 4.45 14.31
CA ILE A 150 -1.31 3.69 13.94
C ILE A 150 -1.14 2.27 14.50
N TYR A 151 -2.08 1.82 15.32
CA TYR A 151 -2.02 0.47 15.90
C TYR A 151 -3.06 -0.46 15.26
N LEU A 152 -2.61 -1.63 14.78
CA LEU A 152 -3.47 -2.71 14.28
C LEU A 152 -3.76 -3.69 15.42
N ASN A 153 -4.90 -3.52 16.11
CA ASN A 153 -5.30 -4.49 17.13
C ASN A 153 -5.78 -5.82 16.47
N LYS A 154 -5.36 -6.96 17.02
CA LYS A 154 -5.69 -8.31 16.52
C LYS A 154 -7.14 -8.73 16.73
N THR A 155 -7.88 -8.04 17.61
CA THR A 155 -9.21 -8.50 18.07
C THR A 155 -10.37 -7.68 17.50
N GLU A 156 -10.16 -6.41 17.21
CA GLU A 156 -11.09 -5.53 16.49
C GLU A 156 -10.21 -4.54 15.71
N THR A 157 -10.51 -4.24 14.45
CA THR A 157 -9.80 -3.20 13.68
C THR A 157 -10.14 -1.81 14.23
N LYS A 158 -9.80 -1.56 15.49
CA LYS A 158 -9.85 -0.25 16.13
C LYS A 158 -8.51 0.42 15.88
N ILE A 159 -8.58 1.56 15.22
CA ILE A 159 -7.45 2.45 15.03
C ILE A 159 -7.30 3.21 16.35
N GLU A 160 -6.29 2.86 17.14
CA GLU A 160 -5.81 3.76 18.17
C GLU A 160 -4.76 4.64 17.51
N VAL A 161 -4.99 5.95 17.51
CA VAL A 161 -3.99 6.94 17.12
C VAL A 161 -3.65 7.72 18.37
N GLU A 162 -2.36 7.84 18.69
CA GLU A 162 -1.88 8.52 19.92
C GLU A 162 -2.15 10.04 19.96
N ASN A 163 -2.85 10.58 18.95
CA ASN A 163 -3.54 11.86 18.99
C ASN A 163 -5.00 11.57 18.64
N GLU A 164 -5.97 12.00 19.46
CA GLU A 164 -7.42 11.73 19.31
C GLU A 164 -7.92 11.97 17.88
N LEU A 165 -7.84 10.97 17.00
CA LEU A 165 -8.55 11.00 15.74
C LEU A 165 -10.00 10.65 16.01
N GLN A 166 -10.89 11.58 15.70
CA GLN A 166 -12.25 11.19 15.38
C GLN A 166 -12.21 10.50 14.02
N TYR A 167 -12.38 9.18 14.00
CA TYR A 167 -12.82 8.49 12.79
C TYR A 167 -14.16 9.11 12.41
N VAL A 168 -14.15 10.01 11.42
CA VAL A 168 -15.37 10.50 10.82
C VAL A 168 -15.87 9.33 9.98
N SER A 169 -16.72 8.49 10.56
CA SER A 169 -17.37 7.45 9.79
C SER A 169 -17.97 8.12 8.57
N PRO A 170 -17.93 7.51 7.38
CA PRO A 170 -18.68 8.00 6.23
C PRO A 170 -20.16 7.77 6.53
N SER A 171 -20.73 8.61 7.40
CA SER A 171 -22.14 8.64 7.71
C SER A 171 -22.80 9.36 6.57
N ASN A 172 -23.17 8.64 5.51
CA ASN A 172 -24.32 8.93 4.62
C ASN A 172 -24.62 10.40 4.22
N GLU A 173 -23.65 11.30 4.29
CA GLU A 173 -23.82 12.67 3.83
C GLU A 173 -23.62 12.63 2.33
N THR A 174 -24.76 12.56 1.65
CA THR A 174 -24.91 13.10 0.31
C THR A 174 -24.27 14.48 0.30
N MET A 175 -23.10 14.62 -0.32
CA MET A 175 -22.56 15.93 -0.69
C MET A 175 -23.58 16.61 -1.61
N GLU A 176 -24.39 17.48 -1.04
CA GLU A 176 -25.22 18.40 -1.78
C GLU A 176 -24.30 19.51 -2.31
N TYR A 177 -23.81 19.30 -3.54
CA TYR A 177 -23.13 20.34 -4.29
C TYR A 177 -24.17 21.43 -4.56
N VAL A 178 -24.02 22.59 -3.93
CA VAL A 178 -24.80 23.79 -4.29
C VAL A 178 -24.31 24.25 -5.65
N VAL A 179 -24.84 23.65 -6.71
CA VAL A 179 -24.75 24.16 -8.07
C VAL A 179 -25.72 25.32 -8.15
N GLU A 180 -25.22 26.53 -8.33
CA GLU A 180 -26.06 27.68 -8.67
C GLU A 180 -26.95 27.33 -9.87
N PRO A 181 -28.26 27.60 -9.81
CA PRO A 181 -29.22 27.11 -10.79
C PRO A 181 -29.01 27.82 -12.12
N THR A 182 -28.33 27.15 -13.05
CA THR A 182 -28.52 27.40 -14.48
C THR A 182 -29.56 26.42 -14.98
N GLU A 183 -30.74 26.96 -15.25
CA GLU A 183 -31.95 26.19 -15.51
C GLU A 183 -31.86 25.30 -16.77
N THR A 184 -32.57 24.18 -16.67
CA THR A 184 -32.99 23.24 -17.72
C THR A 184 -31.95 22.21 -18.20
N SER A 185 -31.66 21.23 -17.33
CA SER A 185 -31.16 19.92 -17.78
C SER A 185 -32.13 18.80 -17.41
N PRO A 186 -32.35 17.78 -18.26
CA PRO A 186 -33.41 16.80 -18.11
C PRO A 186 -33.14 15.85 -16.93
N LYS A 187 -34.21 15.46 -16.23
CA LYS A 187 -34.22 14.39 -15.21
C LYS A 187 -33.53 13.13 -15.76
N VAL A 188 -32.31 12.86 -15.33
CA VAL A 188 -31.67 11.55 -15.48
C VAL A 188 -32.28 10.63 -14.42
N PRO A 189 -32.84 9.46 -14.79
CA PRO A 189 -33.35 8.49 -13.83
C PRO A 189 -32.24 8.06 -12.88
N ALA A 190 -32.57 7.81 -11.60
CA ALA A 190 -31.64 7.26 -10.62
C ALA A 190 -31.09 5.92 -11.12
N GLU A 191 -29.89 5.95 -11.70
CA GLU A 191 -29.14 4.76 -12.07
C GLU A 191 -28.70 4.07 -10.77
N THR A 192 -29.16 2.83 -10.61
CA THR A 192 -28.71 1.91 -9.57
C THR A 192 -27.18 1.86 -9.58
N ALA A 193 -26.55 2.19 -8.44
CA ALA A 193 -25.10 2.16 -8.28
C ALA A 193 -24.52 0.86 -8.85
N ALA A 194 -23.76 0.97 -9.93
CA ALA A 194 -23.23 -0.17 -10.65
C ALA A 194 -22.24 -0.93 -9.76
N CYS A 195 -22.44 -2.23 -9.59
CA CYS A 195 -21.53 -3.07 -8.81
C CYS A 195 -20.14 -3.14 -9.49
N ASN A 196 -19.12 -2.64 -8.80
CA ASN A 196 -17.71 -2.68 -9.23
C ASN A 196 -17.03 -4.01 -8.88
N GLY A 197 -17.76 -5.12 -9.02
CA GLY A 197 -17.31 -6.46 -8.64
C GLY A 197 -18.31 -7.52 -9.12
N CYS A 198 -18.47 -8.59 -8.36
CA CYS A 198 -19.43 -9.64 -8.67
C CYS A 198 -20.70 -9.47 -7.85
N ASN A 199 -21.85 -9.68 -8.47
CA ASN A 199 -23.12 -9.71 -7.76
C ASN A 199 -23.43 -11.16 -7.38
N VAL A 200 -23.45 -11.44 -6.07
CA VAL A 200 -23.74 -12.77 -5.50
C VAL A 200 -24.90 -12.59 -4.53
N ASP A 201 -26.04 -13.22 -4.82
CA ASP A 201 -27.28 -13.14 -4.03
C ASP A 201 -27.75 -11.71 -3.72
N GLY A 202 -27.58 -10.79 -4.68
CA GLY A 202 -27.95 -9.38 -4.53
C GLY A 202 -26.93 -8.55 -3.76
N SER A 203 -25.82 -9.14 -3.33
CA SER A 203 -24.69 -8.45 -2.69
C SER A 203 -23.55 -8.24 -3.69
N CYS A 204 -23.02 -7.01 -3.73
CA CYS A 204 -21.84 -6.72 -4.53
C CYS A 204 -20.57 -7.05 -3.74
N ILE A 205 -19.78 -8.01 -4.21
CA ILE A 205 -18.48 -8.39 -3.62
C ILE A 205 -17.33 -7.89 -4.49
N PRO A 206 -16.20 -7.44 -3.91
CA PRO A 206 -15.07 -6.92 -4.68
C PRO A 206 -14.34 -8.03 -5.46
N PHE A 207 -13.61 -7.64 -6.50
CA PHE A 207 -12.74 -8.56 -7.25
C PHE A 207 -11.74 -9.29 -6.34
N GLY A 208 -11.45 -10.54 -6.66
CA GLY A 208 -10.58 -11.42 -5.87
C GLY A 208 -11.23 -12.03 -4.63
N THR A 209 -12.46 -11.61 -4.25
CA THR A 209 -13.21 -12.24 -3.15
C THR A 209 -13.39 -13.73 -3.44
N ARG A 210 -12.92 -14.59 -2.53
CA ARG A 210 -13.05 -16.04 -2.62
C ARG A 210 -14.26 -16.53 -1.84
N LEU A 211 -14.98 -17.49 -2.40
CA LEU A 211 -16.16 -18.10 -1.81
C LEU A 211 -16.24 -19.57 -2.21
N VAL A 212 -17.12 -20.31 -1.54
CA VAL A 212 -17.44 -21.70 -1.88
C VAL A 212 -18.89 -21.72 -2.34
N GLU A 213 -19.12 -22.07 -3.61
CA GLU A 213 -20.45 -22.20 -4.20
C GLU A 213 -20.65 -23.68 -4.58
N ASP A 214 -21.68 -24.32 -4.03
CA ASP A 214 -21.95 -25.75 -4.23
C ASP A 214 -20.77 -26.68 -3.90
N GLY A 215 -19.95 -26.29 -2.93
CA GLY A 215 -18.77 -27.06 -2.50
C GLY A 215 -17.52 -26.81 -3.35
N GLU A 216 -17.60 -26.00 -4.40
CA GLU A 216 -16.48 -25.68 -5.28
C GLU A 216 -15.89 -24.31 -4.92
N PRO A 217 -14.54 -24.19 -4.79
CA PRO A 217 -13.89 -22.92 -4.52
C PRO A 217 -13.97 -22.02 -5.75
N ARG A 218 -14.47 -20.81 -5.57
CA ARG A 218 -14.61 -19.78 -6.60
C ARG A 218 -14.02 -18.45 -6.15
N TYR A 219 -13.77 -17.58 -7.11
CA TYR A 219 -13.37 -16.21 -6.85
C TYR A 219 -14.11 -15.22 -7.77
N CYS A 220 -14.27 -13.99 -7.30
CA CYS A 220 -14.81 -12.92 -8.13
C CYS A 220 -13.76 -12.45 -9.14
N ASP A 221 -13.96 -12.78 -10.41
CA ASP A 221 -13.06 -12.44 -11.49
C ASP A 221 -13.30 -11.03 -12.05
N ILE A 222 -12.31 -10.45 -12.72
CA ILE A 222 -12.37 -9.11 -13.34
C ILE A 222 -13.51 -8.96 -14.36
N THR A 223 -14.02 -10.08 -14.88
CA THR A 223 -15.21 -10.14 -15.74
C THR A 223 -16.54 -9.92 -15.00
N ARG A 224 -16.51 -9.64 -13.69
CA ARG A 224 -17.69 -9.47 -12.81
C ARG A 224 -18.50 -10.74 -12.64
N SER A 225 -17.83 -11.89 -12.77
CA SER A 225 -18.43 -13.20 -12.64
C SER A 225 -17.62 -14.09 -11.68
N LEU A 226 -18.30 -15.08 -11.10
CA LEU A 226 -17.64 -16.09 -10.27
C LEU A 226 -16.94 -17.11 -11.17
N ALA A 227 -15.62 -17.16 -11.08
CA ALA A 227 -14.80 -18.16 -11.76
C ALA A 227 -14.33 -19.24 -10.76
N ALA A 228 -14.18 -20.47 -11.24
CA ALA A 228 -13.63 -21.55 -10.43
C ALA A 228 -12.14 -21.31 -10.12
N GLN A 229 -11.73 -21.63 -8.90
CA GLN A 229 -10.31 -21.69 -8.58
C GLN A 229 -9.70 -22.97 -9.14
N LYS A 230 -8.51 -22.81 -9.69
CA LYS A 230 -7.68 -23.82 -10.33
C LYS A 230 -6.87 -24.59 -9.29
N ALA A 231 -6.68 -25.86 -9.56
CA ALA A 231 -5.86 -26.76 -8.78
C ALA A 231 -4.37 -26.46 -8.96
N LYS A 232 -3.55 -27.09 -8.13
CA LYS A 232 -2.09 -27.07 -8.30
C LYS A 232 -1.72 -27.54 -9.72
N THR A 233 -0.65 -26.97 -10.27
CA THR A 233 -0.07 -27.21 -11.61
C THR A 233 -0.90 -26.71 -12.81
N GLU A 234 -2.06 -26.13 -12.58
CA GLU A 234 -2.85 -25.51 -13.65
C GLU A 234 -2.33 -24.10 -13.98
N MET A 235 -2.52 -23.67 -15.23
CA MET A 235 -2.09 -22.34 -15.68
C MET A 235 -2.95 -21.24 -15.07
N CYS A 236 -2.31 -20.19 -14.58
CA CYS A 236 -2.95 -19.04 -13.94
C CYS A 236 -2.34 -17.72 -14.43
N GLN A 237 -3.06 -16.62 -14.23
CA GLN A 237 -2.57 -15.26 -14.48
C GLN A 237 -2.40 -14.47 -13.18
N ASN A 238 -3.15 -14.80 -12.13
CA ASN A 238 -3.05 -14.17 -10.83
C ASN A 238 -3.29 -15.16 -9.67
N ASN A 239 -3.00 -14.70 -8.44
CA ASN A 239 -3.07 -15.52 -7.23
C ASN A 239 -4.51 -15.92 -6.83
N TYR A 240 -5.54 -15.19 -7.25
CA TYR A 240 -6.94 -15.49 -6.92
C TYR A 240 -7.44 -16.71 -7.68
N GLU A 241 -6.89 -16.97 -8.86
CA GLU A 241 -7.20 -18.15 -9.64
C GLU A 241 -6.77 -19.45 -8.95
N CYS A 242 -5.78 -19.45 -8.06
CA CYS A 242 -5.26 -20.70 -7.51
C CYS A 242 -5.88 -21.05 -6.16
N THR A 243 -6.25 -22.31 -5.96
CA THR A 243 -6.65 -22.85 -4.64
C THR A 243 -5.51 -22.79 -3.61
N THR A 244 -4.27 -22.77 -4.08
CA THR A 244 -3.06 -22.57 -3.26
C THR A 244 -2.77 -21.11 -2.92
N ASN A 245 -3.54 -20.17 -3.49
CA ASN A 245 -3.33 -18.72 -3.40
C ASN A 245 -2.00 -18.21 -3.98
N GLN A 246 -1.33 -19.01 -4.82
CA GLN A 246 -0.04 -18.66 -5.40
C GLN A 246 0.02 -19.08 -6.87
N CYS A 247 0.19 -18.09 -7.74
CA CYS A 247 0.46 -18.24 -9.16
C CYS A 247 1.93 -17.88 -9.42
N ASN A 248 2.77 -18.90 -9.59
CA ASN A 248 4.21 -18.73 -9.79
C ASN A 248 4.54 -19.11 -11.23
N ASP A 249 5.17 -18.21 -11.97
CA ASP A 249 5.53 -18.42 -13.39
C ASP A 249 4.36 -18.89 -14.26
N GLY A 250 3.17 -18.35 -14.00
CA GLY A 250 1.93 -18.68 -14.72
C GLY A 250 1.34 -20.04 -14.37
N VAL A 251 1.77 -20.67 -13.26
CA VAL A 251 1.28 -21.97 -12.80
C VAL A 251 0.92 -21.93 -11.31
N CYS A 252 -0.22 -22.53 -10.96
CA CYS A 252 -0.65 -22.62 -9.56
C CYS A 252 0.29 -23.53 -8.76
N GLY A 253 0.99 -22.96 -7.78
CA GLY A 253 2.03 -23.65 -7.01
C GLY A 253 1.82 -23.51 -5.50
N SER A 254 2.65 -24.21 -4.71
CA SER A 254 2.76 -23.92 -3.29
C SER A 254 4.24 -23.84 -2.92
N LEU A 255 4.68 -22.65 -2.51
CA LEU A 255 6.08 -22.39 -2.19
C LEU A 255 6.60 -23.34 -1.10
N SER A 256 5.74 -23.76 -0.16
CA SER A 256 6.12 -24.70 0.90
C SER A 256 6.47 -26.09 0.36
N GLU A 257 5.77 -26.58 -0.66
CA GLU A 257 6.06 -27.87 -1.27
C GLU A 257 7.28 -27.80 -2.18
N ASP A 258 7.40 -26.74 -2.97
CA ASP A 258 8.57 -26.52 -3.83
C ASP A 258 9.86 -26.40 -2.99
N LEU A 259 9.76 -25.78 -1.81
CA LEU A 259 10.85 -25.72 -0.83
C LEU A 259 11.17 -27.10 -0.21
N LYS A 260 10.19 -27.99 -0.05
CA LYS A 260 10.44 -29.36 0.42
C LYS A 260 11.14 -30.20 -0.63
N GLU A 261 10.74 -30.07 -1.90
CA GLU A 261 11.39 -30.78 -3.01
C GLU A 261 12.82 -30.31 -3.22
N THR A 262 13.06 -29.00 -3.22
CA THR A 262 14.41 -28.43 -3.34
C THR A 262 15.30 -28.83 -2.15
N LYS A 263 14.80 -28.80 -0.91
CA LYS A 263 15.55 -29.30 0.26
C LYS A 263 15.89 -30.79 0.15
N GLY A 264 14.96 -31.62 -0.30
CA GLY A 264 15.19 -33.05 -0.51
C GLY A 264 16.19 -33.36 -1.64
N MET A 265 16.25 -32.50 -2.66
CA MET A 265 17.25 -32.61 -3.72
C MET A 265 18.63 -32.14 -3.25
N LEU A 266 18.68 -31.04 -2.49
CA LEU A 266 19.91 -30.53 -1.89
C LEU A 266 20.50 -31.53 -0.90
N SER A 267 19.67 -32.19 -0.08
CA SER A 267 20.14 -33.22 0.86
C SER A 267 20.74 -34.42 0.11
N LYS A 268 20.15 -34.85 -1.01
CA LYS A 268 20.72 -35.91 -1.86
C LYS A 268 22.05 -35.51 -2.50
N VAL A 269 22.19 -34.25 -2.91
CA VAL A 269 23.45 -33.72 -3.47
C VAL A 269 24.53 -33.65 -2.38
N LEU A 270 24.18 -33.19 -1.17
CA LEU A 270 25.11 -33.15 -0.04
C LEU A 270 25.53 -34.55 0.44
N ASP A 271 24.61 -35.51 0.46
CA ASP A 271 24.90 -36.92 0.77
C ASP A 271 25.81 -37.57 -0.29
N TRP A 272 25.67 -37.19 -1.55
CA TRP A 272 26.56 -37.64 -2.61
C TRP A 272 27.96 -37.01 -2.49
N LEU A 273 28.05 -35.70 -2.22
CA LEU A 273 29.32 -35.00 -2.01
C LEU A 273 30.08 -35.56 -0.80
N SER A 274 29.38 -35.83 0.32
CA SER A 274 30.01 -36.41 1.51
C SER A 274 30.56 -37.81 1.26
N ARG A 275 29.96 -38.61 0.37
CA ARG A 275 30.50 -39.93 -0.02
C ARG A 275 31.74 -39.85 -0.90
N ILE A 276 31.89 -38.80 -1.71
CA ILE A 276 33.06 -38.60 -2.59
C ILE A 276 34.24 -37.99 -1.83
N PHE A 277 33.97 -37.04 -0.93
CA PHE A 277 35.01 -36.29 -0.23
C PHE A 277 35.23 -36.69 1.23
N GLY A 278 34.40 -37.58 1.80
CA GLY A 278 34.45 -38.00 3.21
C GLY A 278 35.26 -39.26 3.52
N LYS A 279 36.07 -39.78 2.58
CA LYS A 279 37.07 -40.82 2.86
C LYS A 279 38.48 -40.24 2.70
N GLY A 280 38.96 -39.60 3.77
CA GLY A 280 40.34 -39.20 4.01
C GLY A 280 40.68 -39.48 5.46
#